data_AF-A0AAV1WGR1-F1
#
_entry.id   AF-A0AAV1WGR1-F1
#
_cell.length_a   1.000
_cell.length_b   1.000
_cell.length_c   1.000
_cell.angle_alpha   90.00
_cell.angle_beta   90.00
_cell.angle_gamma   90.00
#
_symmetry.space_group_name_H-M   'P 1'
#
loop_
_entity.id
_entity.type
_entity.pdbx_description
1 polymer ?
#
loop_
_entity_poly.entity_id
_entity_poly.type
_entity_poly.pdbx_seq_one_letter_code
_entity_poly.pdbx_strand_id
1 'polypeptide(L)'
;MWWVDIKAALGQRINLEGILCSTMVILREPKLALPHISVPDIRYIDWAELHRKGFKGVVFDKDNTITAPYSLTPWPLLESSLQRCQSVFGPDVAVFSNSAGLHEYDHDGSKARMLEGTIGIKVIRHRMKKPDGTAEEIEKHFGCESSQLIMVGDRPFTDIVYGNRNGFLTILTEPLSLTEEPSIVKQVRKLETSFVTYWSRKGLKPLDQKLLPDPMVCVKEPRP
;
A
#
# COMPACT_ATOMS: atom_id res chain seq x y z
N MET A 1 -20.87 27.54 -1.00
CA MET A 1 -20.80 26.50 0.04
C MET A 1 -20.39 25.15 -0.55
N TRP A 2 -21.16 24.55 -1.46
CA TRP A 2 -20.84 23.24 -2.08
C TRP A 2 -19.42 23.08 -2.68
N TRP A 3 -18.88 24.11 -3.34
CA TRP A 3 -17.51 24.08 -3.89
C TRP A 3 -16.41 24.12 -2.82
N VAL A 4 -16.69 24.69 -1.64
CA VAL A 4 -15.77 24.73 -0.51
C VAL A 4 -15.78 23.39 0.20
N ASP A 5 -16.94 22.73 0.30
CA ASP A 5 -17.07 21.38 0.85
C ASP A 5 -16.47 20.31 -0.07
N ILE A 6 -16.57 20.47 -1.40
CA ILE A 6 -15.84 19.60 -2.35
C ILE A 6 -14.34 19.85 -2.27
N LYS A 7 -13.88 21.10 -2.18
CA LYS A 7 -12.45 21.41 -1.99
C LYS A 7 -11.93 20.93 -0.63
N ALA A 8 -12.75 20.97 0.41
CA ALA A 8 -12.42 20.40 1.71
C ALA A 8 -12.40 18.86 1.63
N ALA A 9 -13.40 18.21 1.03
CA ALA A 9 -13.43 16.76 0.88
C ALA A 9 -12.32 16.22 -0.06
N LEU A 10 -11.97 16.93 -1.14
CA LEU A 10 -10.83 16.61 -2.02
C LEU A 10 -9.48 16.98 -1.38
N GLY A 11 -9.38 18.17 -0.80
CA GLY A 11 -8.13 18.72 -0.26
C GLY A 11 -7.74 18.16 1.10
N GLN A 12 -8.71 17.69 1.90
CA GLN A 12 -8.48 17.02 3.19
C GLN A 12 -8.21 15.52 3.04
N ARG A 13 -8.45 14.90 1.88
CA ARG A 13 -8.30 13.43 1.69
C ARG A 13 -7.33 13.01 0.60
N ILE A 14 -7.05 13.87 -0.37
CA ILE A 14 -5.99 13.62 -1.34
C ILE A 14 -4.71 14.15 -0.70
N ASN A 15 -3.72 13.27 -0.50
CA ASN A 15 -2.39 13.70 -0.06
C ASN A 15 -1.66 14.42 -1.21
N LEU A 16 -2.23 15.51 -1.75
CA LEU A 16 -1.71 16.21 -2.91
C LEU A 16 -0.31 16.78 -2.62
N GLU A 17 -0.13 17.32 -1.42
CA GLU A 17 1.16 17.78 -0.91
C GLU A 17 2.20 16.65 -0.85
N GLY A 18 1.84 15.48 -0.30
CA GLY A 18 2.75 14.33 -0.26
C GLY A 18 3.01 13.72 -1.64
N ILE A 19 2.04 13.78 -2.55
CA ILE A 19 2.21 13.39 -3.96
C ILE A 19 3.16 14.37 -4.66
N LEU A 20 2.98 15.68 -4.50
CA LEU A 20 3.84 16.72 -5.08
C LEU A 20 5.25 16.72 -4.49
N CYS A 21 5.37 16.49 -3.18
CA CYS A 21 6.67 16.30 -2.53
C CYS A 21 7.34 15.03 -3.05
N SER A 22 6.58 13.95 -3.21
CA SER A 22 7.08 12.71 -3.76
C SER A 22 7.49 12.85 -5.21
N THR A 23 6.74 13.54 -6.07
CA THR A 23 7.19 13.76 -7.44
C THR A 23 8.54 14.48 -7.49
N MET A 24 8.77 15.48 -6.64
CA MET A 24 10.08 16.12 -6.55
C MET A 24 11.19 15.18 -6.08
N VAL A 25 10.92 14.34 -5.06
CA VAL A 25 11.92 13.37 -4.59
C VAL A 25 12.17 12.27 -5.62
N ILE A 26 11.15 11.78 -6.31
CA ILE A 26 11.25 10.74 -7.32
C ILE A 26 11.97 11.27 -8.57
N LEU A 27 11.83 12.55 -8.92
CA LEU A 27 12.66 13.16 -9.98
C LEU A 27 14.15 13.13 -9.65
N ARG A 28 14.53 13.09 -8.36
CA ARG A 28 15.92 12.92 -7.91
C ARG A 28 16.29 11.43 -7.78
N GLU A 29 15.40 10.62 -7.23
CA GLU A 29 15.60 9.19 -6.96
C GLU A 29 14.45 8.34 -7.51
N PRO A 30 14.40 8.11 -8.83
CA PRO A 30 13.26 7.47 -9.49
C PRO A 30 13.05 6.02 -9.06
N LYS A 31 14.10 5.36 -8.55
CA LYS A 31 14.03 3.97 -8.04
C LYS A 31 13.05 3.81 -6.89
N LEU A 32 12.81 4.88 -6.09
CA LEU A 32 11.88 4.82 -4.97
C LEU A 32 10.43 4.58 -5.41
N ALA A 33 10.06 4.94 -6.63
CA ALA A 33 8.72 4.69 -7.16
C ALA A 33 8.59 3.33 -7.87
N LEU A 34 9.68 2.59 -8.05
CA LEU A 34 9.65 1.29 -8.71
C LEU A 34 9.34 0.19 -7.70
N PRO A 35 8.28 -0.59 -7.90
CA PRO A 35 7.97 -1.70 -7.01
C PRO A 35 8.92 -2.88 -7.23
N HIS A 36 9.12 -3.69 -6.20
CA HIS A 36 9.86 -4.96 -6.34
C HIS A 36 9.04 -6.00 -7.10
N ILE A 37 7.72 -6.01 -6.88
CA ILE A 37 6.76 -6.91 -7.53
C ILE A 37 5.56 -6.08 -8.00
N SER A 38 5.08 -6.32 -9.21
CA SER A 38 3.79 -5.81 -9.69
C SER A 38 2.85 -6.97 -10.02
N VAL A 39 1.63 -6.93 -9.49
CA VAL A 39 0.59 -7.95 -9.73
C VAL A 39 -0.77 -7.29 -9.95
N PRO A 40 -1.72 -7.95 -10.64
CA PRO A 40 -3.07 -7.40 -10.80
C PRO A 40 -3.78 -7.16 -9.47
N ASP A 41 -3.75 -8.15 -8.58
CA ASP A 41 -4.27 -8.04 -7.22
C ASP A 41 -3.62 -9.09 -6.30
N ILE A 42 -3.99 -9.08 -5.03
CA ILE A 42 -3.36 -9.93 -4.02
C ILE A 42 -3.58 -11.44 -4.21
N ARG A 43 -4.44 -11.90 -5.13
CA ARG A 43 -4.61 -13.33 -5.44
C ARG A 43 -3.40 -13.92 -6.15
N TYR A 44 -2.64 -13.07 -6.84
CA TYR A 44 -1.43 -13.43 -7.56
C TYR A 44 -0.19 -13.53 -6.66
N ILE A 45 -0.34 -13.24 -5.36
CA ILE A 45 0.78 -13.27 -4.41
C ILE A 45 0.87 -14.65 -3.77
N ASP A 46 2.05 -15.27 -3.84
CA ASP A 46 2.36 -16.47 -3.07
C ASP A 46 2.85 -16.12 -1.66
N TRP A 47 1.88 -16.02 -0.74
CA TRP A 47 2.15 -15.77 0.68
C TRP A 47 3.07 -16.81 1.32
N ALA A 48 2.96 -18.07 0.94
CA ALA A 48 3.75 -19.15 1.53
C ALA A 48 5.21 -19.08 1.08
N GLU A 49 5.45 -18.73 -0.20
CA GLU A 49 6.79 -18.44 -0.71
C GLU A 49 7.42 -17.27 0.04
N LEU A 50 6.70 -16.16 0.16
CA LEU A 50 7.18 -14.97 0.85
C LEU A 50 7.57 -15.27 2.30
N HIS A 51 6.72 -15.98 3.05
CA HIS A 51 7.05 -16.39 4.41
C HIS A 51 8.29 -17.30 4.46
N ARG A 52 8.42 -18.25 3.52
CA ARG A 52 9.59 -19.14 3.43
C ARG A 52 10.88 -18.41 3.05
N LYS A 53 10.79 -17.26 2.38
CA LYS A 53 11.94 -16.35 2.13
C LYS A 53 12.36 -15.55 3.37
N GLY A 54 11.60 -15.65 4.47
CA GLY A 54 11.95 -15.03 5.76
C GLY A 54 11.25 -13.71 6.03
N PHE A 55 10.26 -13.33 5.22
CA PHE A 55 9.36 -12.23 5.57
C PHE A 55 8.48 -12.64 6.75
N LYS A 56 8.30 -11.72 7.69
CA LYS A 56 7.63 -11.95 8.97
C LYS A 56 6.23 -11.36 9.05
N GLY A 57 5.89 -10.40 8.21
CA GLY A 57 4.58 -9.78 8.27
C GLY A 57 4.20 -8.99 7.02
N VAL A 58 2.91 -8.73 6.89
CA VAL A 58 2.33 -8.03 5.74
C VAL A 58 1.57 -6.80 6.19
N VAL A 59 1.89 -5.68 5.55
CA VAL A 59 1.24 -4.38 5.72
C VAL A 59 0.47 -4.06 4.45
N PHE A 60 -0.85 -4.01 4.55
CA PHE A 60 -1.73 -3.65 3.45
C PHE A 60 -2.10 -2.17 3.51
N ASP A 61 -2.05 -1.48 2.38
CA ASP A 61 -2.93 -0.34 2.17
C ASP A 61 -4.41 -0.79 2.14
N LYS A 62 -5.33 0.16 2.35
CA LYS A 62 -6.77 -0.10 2.44
C LYS A 62 -7.47 0.12 1.11
N ASP A 63 -7.65 1.38 0.74
CA ASP A 63 -8.53 1.81 -0.34
C ASP A 63 -7.90 1.48 -1.69
N ASN A 64 -8.63 0.79 -2.58
CA ASN A 64 -8.13 0.24 -3.85
C ASN A 64 -7.07 -0.86 -3.75
N THR A 65 -6.75 -1.34 -2.53
CA THR A 65 -5.83 -2.47 -2.34
C THR A 65 -6.56 -3.70 -1.83
N ILE A 66 -7.26 -3.59 -0.69
CA ILE A 66 -8.05 -4.69 -0.12
C ILE A 66 -9.55 -4.37 -0.05
N THR A 67 -9.94 -3.09 -0.09
CA THR A 67 -11.34 -2.64 -0.17
C THR A 67 -11.54 -1.77 -1.41
N ALA A 68 -12.79 -1.70 -1.89
CA ALA A 68 -13.19 -0.59 -2.77
C ALA A 68 -12.94 0.76 -2.06
N PRO A 69 -12.81 1.87 -2.80
CA PRO A 69 -12.80 3.20 -2.21
C PRO A 69 -13.96 3.38 -1.22
N TYR A 70 -13.69 3.95 -0.05
CA TYR A 70 -14.70 4.28 0.98
C TYR A 70 -15.45 3.09 1.59
N SER A 71 -15.20 1.86 1.14
CA SER A 71 -15.76 0.64 1.72
C SER A 71 -15.01 0.23 2.99
N LEU A 72 -15.71 -0.47 3.88
CA LEU A 72 -15.15 -1.13 5.06
C LEU A 72 -15.02 -2.65 4.86
N THR A 73 -15.69 -3.20 3.86
CA THR A 73 -15.66 -4.63 3.57
C THR A 73 -14.53 -4.95 2.60
N PRO A 74 -13.84 -6.09 2.78
CA PRO A 74 -12.91 -6.58 1.77
C PRO A 74 -13.61 -6.73 0.41
N TRP A 75 -12.85 -6.56 -0.66
CA TRP A 75 -13.35 -6.84 -1.99
C TRP A 75 -13.62 -8.34 -2.12
N PRO A 76 -14.84 -8.79 -2.51
CA PRO A 76 -15.23 -10.20 -2.39
C PRO A 76 -14.27 -11.19 -3.06
N LEU A 77 -13.69 -10.81 -4.21
CA LEU A 77 -12.74 -11.68 -4.92
C LEU A 77 -11.44 -11.91 -4.15
N LEU A 78 -11.08 -11.03 -3.22
CA LEU A 78 -9.82 -11.06 -2.48
C LEU A 78 -9.89 -11.85 -1.18
N GLU A 79 -11.09 -12.16 -0.68
CA GLU A 79 -11.30 -12.80 0.64
C GLU A 79 -10.47 -14.06 0.80
N SER A 80 -10.47 -14.95 -0.20
CA SER A 80 -9.71 -16.19 -0.15
C SER A 80 -8.20 -15.96 -0.06
N SER A 81 -7.68 -14.88 -0.67
CA SER A 81 -6.26 -14.55 -0.59
C SER A 81 -5.91 -13.88 0.73
N LEU A 82 -6.78 -13.01 1.25
CA LEU A 82 -6.61 -12.41 2.59
C LEU A 82 -6.62 -13.47 3.69
N GLN A 83 -7.52 -14.46 3.61
CA GLN A 83 -7.56 -15.58 4.54
C GLN A 83 -6.28 -16.42 4.46
N ARG A 84 -5.79 -16.69 3.24
CA ARG A 84 -4.50 -17.37 3.06
C ARG A 84 -3.33 -16.59 3.66
N CYS A 85 -3.29 -15.27 3.44
CA CYS A 85 -2.27 -14.40 4.03
C CYS A 85 -2.28 -14.52 5.57
N GLN A 86 -3.45 -14.34 6.19
CA GLN A 86 -3.62 -14.50 7.65
C GLN A 86 -3.29 -15.91 8.15
N SER A 87 -3.57 -16.97 7.37
CA SER A 87 -3.19 -18.34 7.77
C SER A 87 -1.68 -18.58 7.75
N VAL A 88 -0.94 -17.84 6.93
CA VAL A 88 0.52 -18.00 6.78
C VAL A 88 1.26 -17.12 7.79
N PHE A 89 0.86 -15.85 7.91
CA PHE A 89 1.51 -14.87 8.78
C PHE A 89 0.87 -14.74 10.17
N GLY A 90 -0.26 -15.42 10.42
CA GLY A 90 -0.94 -15.39 11.71
C GLY A 90 -1.35 -13.97 12.12
N PRO A 91 -0.98 -13.50 13.32
CA PRO A 91 -1.31 -12.15 13.79
C PRO A 91 -0.50 -11.06 13.09
N ASP A 92 0.57 -11.40 12.36
CA ASP A 92 1.48 -10.47 11.70
C ASP A 92 0.93 -10.05 10.32
N VAL A 93 -0.31 -9.55 10.34
CA VAL A 93 -0.97 -8.90 9.21
C VAL A 93 -1.65 -7.64 9.73
N ALA A 94 -1.37 -6.51 9.09
CA ALA A 94 -1.94 -5.23 9.50
C ALA A 94 -2.29 -4.34 8.30
N VAL A 95 -3.19 -3.39 8.53
CA VAL A 95 -3.54 -2.32 7.60
C VAL A 95 -2.84 -1.03 8.02
N PHE A 96 -2.20 -0.36 7.07
CA PHE A 96 -1.63 0.97 7.24
C PHE A 96 -2.20 1.90 6.17
N SER A 97 -3.11 2.78 6.57
CA SER A 97 -3.95 3.57 5.65
C SER A 97 -3.89 5.05 5.97
N ASN A 98 -3.91 5.90 4.94
CA ASN A 98 -4.05 7.34 5.11
C ASN A 98 -5.51 7.78 5.44
N SER A 99 -6.50 6.88 5.35
CA SER A 99 -7.91 7.18 5.57
C SER A 99 -8.48 6.62 6.89
N ALA A 100 -7.77 5.69 7.53
CA ALA A 100 -8.11 5.09 8.83
C ALA A 100 -6.85 4.88 9.67
N GLY A 101 -6.92 5.18 10.98
CA GLY A 101 -5.78 5.07 11.90
C GLY A 101 -4.82 6.27 11.91
N LEU A 102 -4.90 7.18 10.94
CA LEU A 102 -4.14 8.43 10.93
C LEU A 102 -4.70 9.41 11.97
N HIS A 103 -3.88 9.80 12.95
CA HIS A 103 -4.28 10.68 14.07
C HIS A 103 -4.92 12.00 13.62
N GLU A 104 -4.48 12.58 12.50
CA GLU A 104 -5.04 13.83 11.95
C GLU A 104 -6.53 13.70 11.60
N TYR A 105 -6.98 12.53 11.12
CA TYR A 105 -8.35 12.33 10.61
C TYR A 105 -9.16 11.25 11.35
N ASP A 106 -8.52 10.53 12.26
CA ASP A 106 -9.08 9.44 13.06
C ASP A 106 -8.55 9.52 14.51
N HIS A 107 -8.62 10.72 15.10
CA HIS A 107 -8.06 11.03 16.42
C HIS A 107 -8.58 10.10 17.53
N ASP A 108 -9.84 9.68 17.46
CA ASP A 108 -10.43 8.75 18.43
C ASP A 108 -10.24 7.26 18.05
N GLY A 109 -9.67 6.98 16.88
CA GLY A 109 -9.45 5.64 16.33
C GLY A 109 -10.74 4.88 15.99
N SER A 110 -11.87 5.58 15.86
CA SER A 110 -13.18 4.96 15.60
C SER A 110 -13.24 4.29 14.23
N LYS A 111 -12.69 4.91 13.18
CA LYS A 111 -12.65 4.31 11.84
C LYS A 111 -11.77 3.07 11.82
N ALA A 112 -10.60 3.16 12.46
CA ALA A 112 -9.71 2.02 12.63
C ALA A 112 -10.42 0.86 13.34
N ARG A 113 -11.07 1.10 14.49
CA ARG A 113 -11.81 0.04 15.22
C ARG A 113 -12.95 -0.58 14.40
N MET A 114 -13.68 0.24 13.64
CA MET A 114 -14.75 -0.24 12.78
C MET A 114 -14.22 -1.14 11.65
N LEU A 115 -13.11 -0.75 11.04
CA LEU A 115 -12.43 -1.54 10.01
C LEU A 115 -11.88 -2.85 10.57
N GLU A 116 -11.26 -2.82 11.74
CA GLU A 116 -10.78 -4.01 12.45
C GLU A 116 -11.91 -5.00 12.73
N GLY A 117 -13.06 -4.52 13.22
CA GLY A 117 -14.22 -5.37 13.48
C GLY A 117 -14.83 -5.97 12.21
N THR A 118 -14.64 -5.34 11.06
CA THR A 118 -15.20 -5.79 9.77
C THR A 118 -14.26 -6.76 9.06
N ILE A 119 -12.96 -6.46 9.03
CA ILE A 119 -11.96 -7.23 8.26
C ILE A 119 -11.27 -8.30 9.12
N GLY A 120 -11.23 -8.11 10.44
CA GLY A 120 -10.49 -8.98 11.36
C GLY A 120 -8.97 -8.73 11.38
N ILE A 121 -8.49 -7.72 10.65
CA ILE A 121 -7.08 -7.34 10.54
C ILE A 121 -6.85 -6.06 11.34
N LYS A 122 -5.74 -5.99 12.10
CA LYS A 122 -5.39 -4.81 12.90
C LYS A 122 -5.07 -3.61 12.02
N VAL A 123 -5.44 -2.41 12.47
CA VAL A 123 -5.10 -1.16 11.81
C VAL A 123 -4.00 -0.45 12.60
N ILE A 124 -2.90 -0.11 11.95
CA ILE A 124 -1.82 0.62 12.62
C ILE A 124 -2.29 2.06 12.83
N ARG A 125 -2.17 2.55 14.07
CA ARG A 125 -2.44 3.95 14.40
C ARG A 125 -1.15 4.72 14.21
N HIS A 126 -1.21 5.84 13.51
CA HIS A 126 -0.01 6.55 13.09
C HIS A 126 -0.20 8.06 13.01
N ARG A 127 0.92 8.78 13.04
CA ARG A 127 0.94 10.25 13.04
C ARG A 127 1.22 10.85 11.66
N MET A 128 2.03 10.15 10.86
CA MET A 128 2.49 10.64 9.58
C MET A 128 1.89 9.82 8.46
N LYS A 129 1.27 10.49 7.50
CA LYS A 129 0.69 9.86 6.30
C LYS A 129 1.77 9.41 5.32
N LYS A 130 1.54 8.28 4.65
CA LYS A 130 2.33 7.88 3.47
C LYS A 130 2.27 8.98 2.41
N PRO A 131 3.36 9.28 1.70
CA PRO A 131 4.67 8.60 1.68
C PRO A 131 5.71 9.11 2.70
N ASP A 132 5.28 9.98 3.62
CA ASP A 132 6.12 10.53 4.67
C ASP A 132 6.14 9.61 5.90
N GLY A 133 7.00 9.93 6.87
CA GLY A 133 7.12 9.17 8.11
C GLY A 133 8.14 8.02 8.05
N THR A 134 8.52 7.55 9.24
CA THR A 134 9.40 6.39 9.44
C THR A 134 8.58 5.11 9.61
N ALA A 135 9.24 3.95 9.63
CA ALA A 135 8.60 2.67 9.91
C ALA A 135 8.38 2.38 11.40
N GLU A 136 8.77 3.26 12.32
CA GLU A 136 8.82 2.98 13.77
C GLU A 136 7.49 2.46 14.34
N GLU A 137 6.36 3.05 13.95
CA GLU A 137 5.03 2.63 14.42
C GLU A 137 4.66 1.23 13.89
N ILE A 138 5.13 0.90 12.68
CA ILE A 138 4.96 -0.42 12.07
C ILE A 138 5.89 -1.43 12.72
N GLU A 139 7.19 -1.16 12.80
CA GLU A 139 8.18 -2.05 13.42
C GLU A 139 7.83 -2.36 14.87
N LYS A 140 7.32 -1.38 15.62
CA LYS A 140 6.81 -1.58 16.98
C LYS A 140 5.60 -2.52 17.02
N HIS A 141 4.71 -2.46 16.02
CA HIS A 141 3.55 -3.33 15.94
C HIS A 141 3.96 -4.79 15.69
N PHE A 142 4.90 -5.01 14.77
CA PHE A 142 5.34 -6.35 14.36
C PHE A 142 6.49 -6.92 15.20
N GLY A 143 7.22 -6.08 15.94
CA GLY A 143 8.39 -6.50 16.72
C GLY A 143 9.59 -6.90 15.85
N CYS A 144 9.67 -6.46 14.60
CA CYS A 144 10.79 -6.70 13.70
C CYS A 144 11.06 -5.50 12.77
N GLU A 145 12.23 -5.50 12.15
CA GLU A 145 12.62 -4.47 11.18
C GLU A 145 11.75 -4.51 9.93
N SER A 146 11.52 -3.33 9.32
CA SER A 146 10.83 -3.14 8.05
C SER A 146 11.41 -3.97 6.90
N SER A 147 12.72 -4.27 6.95
CA SER A 147 13.43 -5.14 5.99
C SER A 147 12.86 -6.56 5.92
N GLN A 148 12.14 -6.98 6.97
CA GLN A 148 11.47 -8.28 7.07
C GLN A 148 9.96 -8.18 6.81
N LEU A 149 9.45 -7.01 6.43
CA LEU A 149 8.05 -6.73 6.22
C LEU A 149 7.73 -6.44 4.76
N ILE A 150 6.47 -6.66 4.40
CA ILE A 150 5.97 -6.48 3.04
C ILE A 150 4.95 -5.35 3.04
N MET A 151 5.15 -4.32 2.23
CA MET A 151 4.19 -3.26 1.95
C MET A 151 3.44 -3.58 0.65
N VAL A 152 2.12 -3.75 0.73
CA VAL A 152 1.24 -4.01 -0.40
C VAL A 152 0.32 -2.82 -0.59
N GLY A 153 0.30 -2.23 -1.78
CA GLY A 153 -0.57 -1.08 -2.07
C GLY A 153 -0.68 -0.81 -3.57
N ASP A 154 -1.54 0.12 -3.96
CA ASP A 154 -1.90 0.35 -5.35
C ASP A 154 -1.36 1.68 -5.92
N ARG A 155 -0.64 2.44 -5.12
CA ARG A 155 -0.10 3.75 -5.50
C ARG A 155 1.43 3.77 -5.51
N PRO A 156 2.06 3.91 -6.70
CA PRO A 156 3.51 4.04 -6.79
C PRO A 156 4.08 5.20 -5.98
N PHE A 157 3.45 6.38 -5.99
CA PHE A 157 4.03 7.55 -5.33
C PHE A 157 3.67 7.67 -3.86
N THR A 158 2.89 6.74 -3.32
CA THR A 158 2.60 6.68 -1.88
C THR A 158 3.10 5.38 -1.27
N ASP A 159 2.48 4.25 -1.58
CA ASP A 159 2.77 2.98 -0.90
C ASP A 159 4.16 2.45 -1.25
N ILE A 160 4.51 2.49 -2.54
CA ILE A 160 5.79 1.99 -3.03
C ILE A 160 6.93 2.90 -2.58
N VAL A 161 6.77 4.22 -2.68
CA VAL A 161 7.75 5.18 -2.15
C VAL A 161 7.94 5.02 -0.64
N TYR A 162 6.85 4.91 0.14
CA TYR A 162 6.93 4.70 1.58
C TYR A 162 7.69 3.42 1.91
N GLY A 163 7.31 2.31 1.28
CA GLY A 163 7.92 1.01 1.52
C GLY A 163 9.40 0.99 1.13
N ASN A 164 9.74 1.52 -0.05
CA ASN A 164 11.12 1.57 -0.53
C ASN A 164 12.01 2.47 0.33
N ARG A 165 11.52 3.64 0.75
CA ARG A 165 12.26 4.55 1.63
C ARG A 165 12.58 3.92 2.98
N ASN A 166 11.68 3.08 3.48
CA ASN A 166 11.80 2.47 4.79
C ASN A 166 12.35 1.03 4.74
N GLY A 167 12.66 0.47 3.56
CA GLY A 167 13.30 -0.84 3.43
C GLY A 167 12.37 -2.06 3.30
N PHE A 168 11.06 -1.86 3.16
CA PHE A 168 10.09 -2.92 2.95
C PHE A 168 10.29 -3.63 1.60
N LEU A 169 9.88 -4.90 1.50
CA LEU A 169 9.51 -5.44 0.19
C LEU A 169 8.23 -4.75 -0.28
N THR A 170 8.21 -4.22 -1.50
CA THR A 170 7.06 -3.50 -2.04
C THR A 170 6.38 -4.29 -3.15
N ILE A 171 5.07 -4.48 -2.99
CA ILE A 171 4.21 -5.15 -3.97
C ILE A 171 3.16 -4.14 -4.43
N LEU A 172 3.20 -3.77 -5.71
CA LEU A 172 2.21 -2.91 -6.35
C LEU A 172 1.06 -3.75 -6.90
N THR A 173 -0.17 -3.39 -6.52
CA THR A 173 -1.41 -3.94 -7.09
C THR A 173 -2.07 -2.93 -8.03
N GLU A 174 -2.91 -3.41 -8.95
CA GLU A 174 -3.79 -2.52 -9.72
C GLU A 174 -4.97 -2.06 -8.85
N PRO A 175 -5.52 -0.85 -9.07
CA PRO A 175 -6.64 -0.36 -8.29
C PRO A 175 -7.91 -1.18 -8.53
N LEU A 176 -8.58 -1.57 -7.44
CA LEU A 176 -9.80 -2.38 -7.51
C LEU A 176 -10.98 -1.69 -8.20
N SER A 177 -11.17 -0.38 -7.98
CA SER A 177 -12.26 0.37 -8.62
C SER A 177 -11.91 1.83 -8.81
N LEU A 178 -11.94 2.28 -10.06
CA LEU A 178 -11.75 3.69 -10.40
C LEU A 178 -13.07 4.47 -10.42
N THR A 179 -14.24 3.82 -10.33
CA THR A 179 -15.53 4.48 -10.61
C THR A 179 -15.80 5.65 -9.67
N GLU A 180 -15.56 5.45 -8.37
CA GLU A 180 -15.85 6.42 -7.30
C GLU A 180 -14.71 7.43 -7.06
N GLU A 181 -13.60 7.31 -7.79
CA GLU A 181 -12.48 8.22 -7.63
C GLU A 181 -12.72 9.58 -8.32
N PRO A 182 -12.37 10.70 -7.66
CA PRO A 182 -12.37 12.02 -8.29
C PRO A 182 -11.48 12.07 -9.54
N SER A 183 -11.89 12.81 -10.56
CA SER A 183 -11.15 12.94 -11.83
C SER A 183 -9.69 13.38 -11.65
N ILE A 184 -9.41 14.23 -10.65
CA ILE A 184 -8.05 14.65 -10.34
C ILE A 184 -7.17 13.48 -9.87
N VAL A 185 -7.71 12.56 -9.06
CA VAL A 185 -7.00 11.38 -8.57
C VAL A 185 -6.68 10.44 -9.73
N LYS A 186 -7.64 10.25 -10.65
CA LYS A 186 -7.43 9.48 -11.88
C LYS A 186 -6.31 10.05 -12.75
N GLN A 187 -6.24 11.38 -12.89
CA GLN A 187 -5.17 12.03 -13.64
C GLN A 187 -3.81 11.84 -12.98
N VAL A 188 -3.74 12.01 -11.65
CA VAL A 188 -2.52 11.74 -10.89
C VAL A 188 -2.07 10.30 -11.09
N ARG A 189 -2.95 9.29 -10.92
CA ARG A 189 -2.61 7.88 -11.17
C ARG A 189 -2.00 7.66 -12.55
N LYS A 190 -2.61 8.21 -13.60
CA LYS A 190 -2.08 8.10 -14.97
C LYS A 190 -0.68 8.67 -15.07
N LEU A 191 -0.40 9.78 -14.39
CA LEU A 191 0.93 10.36 -14.32
C LEU A 191 1.91 9.42 -13.58
N GLU A 192 1.53 8.87 -12.41
CA GLU A 192 2.36 7.94 -11.63
C GLU A 192 2.72 6.71 -12.47
N THR A 193 1.73 6.06 -13.08
CA THR A 193 1.92 4.88 -13.93
C THR A 193 2.77 5.19 -15.16
N SER A 194 2.59 6.36 -15.76
CA SER A 194 3.40 6.78 -16.92
C SER A 194 4.87 6.93 -16.56
N PHE A 195 5.16 7.53 -15.40
CA PHE A 195 6.52 7.69 -14.88
C PHE A 195 7.16 6.34 -14.57
N VAL A 196 6.47 5.47 -13.82
CA VAL A 196 6.95 4.10 -13.52
C VAL A 196 7.23 3.33 -14.81
N THR A 197 6.28 3.33 -15.74
CA THR A 197 6.43 2.66 -17.04
C THR A 197 7.62 3.20 -17.83
N TYR A 198 7.80 4.53 -17.84
CA TYR A 198 8.92 5.18 -18.50
C TYR A 198 10.26 4.74 -17.93
N TRP A 199 10.43 4.75 -16.60
CA TRP A 199 11.67 4.34 -15.95
C TRP A 199 11.95 2.84 -16.11
N SER A 200 10.94 1.99 -15.98
CA SER A 200 11.08 0.55 -16.24
C SER A 200 11.51 0.27 -17.68
N ARG A 201 10.93 0.98 -18.67
CA ARG A 201 11.34 0.88 -20.08
C ARG A 201 12.76 1.37 -20.34
N LYS A 202 13.26 2.30 -19.52
CA LYS A 202 14.67 2.74 -19.54
C LYS A 202 15.62 1.75 -18.87
N GLY A 203 15.12 0.62 -18.36
CA GLY A 203 15.91 -0.40 -17.71
C GLY A 203 16.28 -0.06 -16.26
N LEU A 204 15.62 0.94 -15.66
CA LEU A 204 15.82 1.22 -14.25
C LEU A 204 15.24 0.07 -13.43
N LYS A 205 16.06 -0.46 -12.52
CA LYS A 205 15.66 -1.55 -11.62
C LYS A 205 15.19 -0.97 -10.27
N PRO A 206 14.25 -1.65 -9.59
CA PRO A 206 13.90 -1.31 -8.21
C PRO A 206 15.13 -1.41 -7.30
N LEU A 207 14.98 -0.95 -6.05
CA LEU A 207 16.00 -1.15 -5.03
C LEU A 207 16.21 -2.65 -4.77
N ASP A 208 17.42 -3.02 -4.34
CA ASP A 208 17.73 -4.41 -4.04
C ASP A 208 17.04 -4.82 -2.73
N GLN A 209 16.29 -5.92 -2.74
CA GLN A 209 15.73 -6.52 -1.54
C GLN A 209 16.48 -7.80 -1.17
N LYS A 210 17.17 -7.78 -0.02
CA LYS A 210 18.13 -8.82 0.39
C LYS A 210 17.50 -10.21 0.52
N LEU A 211 16.26 -10.26 0.99
CA LEU A 211 15.53 -11.52 1.18
C LEU A 211 14.96 -12.09 -0.13
N LEU A 212 14.95 -11.31 -1.22
CA LEU A 212 14.29 -11.68 -2.46
C LEU A 212 15.12 -11.29 -3.71
N PRO A 213 16.16 -12.07 -4.04
CA PRO A 213 17.01 -11.81 -5.21
C PRO A 213 16.29 -12.03 -6.54
N ASP A 214 15.27 -12.89 -6.59
CA ASP A 214 14.36 -13.07 -7.73
C ASP A 214 12.91 -12.87 -7.27
N PRO A 215 12.28 -11.71 -7.56
CA PRO A 215 10.91 -11.43 -7.13
C PRO A 215 9.84 -12.27 -7.83
N MET A 216 10.11 -12.82 -9.02
CA MET A 216 9.09 -13.50 -9.83
C MET A 216 8.65 -14.84 -9.23
N VAL A 217 9.48 -15.47 -8.39
CA VAL A 217 9.14 -16.73 -7.72
C VAL A 217 7.97 -16.58 -6.73
N CYS A 218 7.67 -15.36 -6.29
CA CYS A 218 6.57 -15.07 -5.36
C CYS A 218 5.27 -14.68 -6.07
N VAL A 219 5.25 -14.70 -7.41
CA VAL A 219 4.08 -14.41 -8.23
C VAL A 219 3.51 -15.71 -8.78
N LYS A 220 2.21 -15.93 -8.57
CA LYS A 220 1.49 -17.11 -9.06
C LYS A 220 0.32 -16.72 -9.95
N GLU A 221 -0.12 -17.67 -10.77
CA GLU A 221 -1.42 -17.56 -11.41
C GLU A 221 -2.53 -17.92 -10.40
N PRO A 222 -3.61 -17.13 -10.31
CA PRO A 222 -4.75 -17.45 -9.46
C PRO A 222 -5.39 -18.74 -9.95
N ARG A 223 -5.84 -19.58 -9.02
CA ARG A 223 -6.71 -20.69 -9.38
C ARG A 223 -8.05 -20.12 -9.90
N PRO A 224 -8.57 -20.64 -11.03
CA PRO A 224 -9.85 -20.20 -11.60
C PRO A 224 -11.02 -20.43 -10.64
#